data_AF-E4Z063-F1
#
_entry.id   AF-E4Z063-F1
#
_cell.length_a   1.000
_cell.length_b   1.000
_cell.length_c   1.000
_cell.angle_alpha   90.00
_cell.angle_beta   90.00
_cell.angle_gamma   90.00
#
_symmetry.space_group_name_H-M   'P 1'
#
loop_
_entity.id
_entity.type
_entity.pdbx_description
1 polymer ?
#
loop_
_entity_poly.entity_id
_entity_poly.type
_entity_poly.pdbx_seq_one_letter_code
_entity_poly.pdbx_strand_id
1 'polypeptide(L)' 'MFIRKAAATAARRQLSIHEYMSFNLLNQYGVKTPEGHMATSPEQAFDIAKNLPTPDCVVKAQVLAGGRGK' A
#
# COMPACT_ATOMS: atom_id res chain seq x y z
N MET A 1 -23.29 34.45 -29.83
CA MET A 1 -23.88 33.43 -28.93
C MET A 1 -22.78 32.43 -28.58
N PHE A 2 -22.14 32.56 -27.41
CA PHE A 2 -21.06 31.66 -26.99
C PHE A 2 -21.62 30.61 -26.03
N ILE A 3 -21.68 29.35 -26.48
CA ILE A 3 -22.10 28.22 -25.65
C ILE A 3 -20.91 27.82 -24.78
N ARG A 4 -20.98 28.10 -23.47
CA ARG A 4 -20.04 27.57 -22.48
C ARG A 4 -20.36 26.09 -22.27
N LYS A 5 -19.49 25.17 -22.70
CA LYS A 5 -19.54 23.76 -22.27
C LYS A 5 -19.29 23.72 -20.77
N ALA A 6 -20.25 23.21 -20.00
CA ALA A 6 -20.04 22.91 -18.59
C ALA A 6 -18.90 21.89 -18.46
N ALA A 7 -17.85 22.23 -17.71
CA ALA A 7 -16.81 21.27 -17.38
C ALA A 7 -17.43 20.15 -16.56
N ALA A 8 -17.35 18.90 -17.04
CA ALA A 8 -17.81 17.76 -16.28
C ALA A 8 -17.01 17.70 -14.98
N THR A 9 -17.71 17.77 -13.83
CA THR A 9 -17.09 17.61 -12.51
C THR A 9 -16.51 16.20 -12.44
N ALA A 10 -15.19 16.07 -12.61
CA ALA A 10 -14.51 14.78 -12.48
C ALA A 10 -14.80 14.21 -11.08
N ALA A 11 -15.29 12.98 -11.02
CA ALA A 11 -15.58 12.32 -9.75
C ALA A 11 -14.31 12.23 -8.91
N ARG A 12 -14.26 12.98 -7.80
CA ARG A 12 -13.14 12.97 -6.86
C ARG A 12 -13.20 11.67 -6.06
N ARG A 13 -12.34 10.71 -6.40
CA ARG A 13 -12.22 9.46 -5.66
C ARG A 13 -11.32 9.68 -4.45
N GLN A 14 -11.88 9.56 -3.24
CA GLN A 14 -11.11 9.52 -2.00
C GLN A 14 -10.61 8.09 -1.77
N LEU A 15 -9.65 7.66 -2.59
CA LEU A 15 -9.10 6.31 -2.50
C LEU A 15 -7.87 6.32 -1.58
N SER A 16 -7.97 5.57 -0.49
CA SER A 16 -6.84 5.17 0.34
C SER A 16 -6.70 3.66 0.27
N ILE A 17 -5.49 3.17 0.00
CA ILE A 17 -5.18 1.75 -0.04
C ILE A 17 -4.09 1.43 1.00
N HIS A 18 -4.12 0.20 1.51
CA HIS A 18 -3.10 -0.26 2.45
C HIS A 18 -1.70 -0.28 1.81
N GLU A 19 -0.68 -0.23 2.66
CA GLU A 19 0.72 -0.19 2.25
C GLU A 19 1.08 -1.40 1.37
N TYR A 20 0.67 -2.61 1.76
CA TYR A 20 0.96 -3.81 0.97
C TYR A 20 0.32 -3.77 -0.43
N MET A 21 -0.89 -3.20 -0.57
CA MET A 21 -1.56 -3.05 -1.87
C MET A 21 -0.83 -2.04 -2.75
N SER A 22 -0.38 -0.94 -2.15
CA SER A 22 0.42 0.08 -2.83
C SER A 22 1.72 -0.51 -3.37
N PHE A 23 2.43 -1.29 -2.55
CA PHE A 23 3.68 -1.94 -2.98
C PHE A 23 3.45 -2.98 -4.07
N ASN A 24 2.42 -3.82 -3.95
CA ASN A 24 2.07 -4.78 -5.00
C ASN A 24 1.79 -4.07 -6.34
N LEU A 25 1.05 -2.96 -6.32
CA LEU A 25 0.79 -2.17 -7.52
C LEU A 25 2.09 -1.60 -8.10
N LEU A 26 2.94 -0.98 -7.28
CA LEU A 26 4.21 -0.41 -7.74
C LEU A 26 5.14 -1.46 -8.35
N ASN A 27 5.25 -2.64 -7.71
CA ASN A 27 6.06 -3.75 -8.20
C ASN A 27 5.58 -4.29 -9.55
N GLN A 28 4.26 -4.33 -9.80
CA GLN A 28 3.70 -4.71 -11.11
C GLN A 28 4.18 -3.81 -12.25
N TYR A 29 4.53 -2.55 -11.96
CA TYR A 29 5.06 -1.59 -12.93
C TYR A 29 6.59 -1.41 -12.82
N GLY A 30 7.29 -2.33 -12.14
CA GLY A 30 8.76 -2.32 -12.06
C GLY A 30 9.36 -1.26 -11.13
N VAL A 31 8.54 -0.59 -10.32
CA VAL A 31 9.02 0.34 -9.30
C VAL A 31 9.49 -0.46 -8.09
N LYS A 32 10.77 -0.36 -7.75
CA LYS A 32 11.35 -1.08 -6.60
C LYS A 32 10.72 -0.62 -5.28
N THR A 33 10.20 -1.55 -4.50
CA THR A 33 9.75 -1.32 -3.12
C THR A 33 10.52 -2.21 -2.13
N PRO A 34 10.45 -1.95 -0.81
CA PRO A 34 10.90 -2.93 0.18
C PRO A 34 10.18 -4.26 0.00
N GLU A 35 10.89 -5.36 0.22
CA GLU A 35 10.31 -6.70 0.21
C GLU A 35 9.49 -6.94 1.48
N GLY A 36 8.32 -7.54 1.32
CA GLY A 36 7.42 -7.81 2.43
C GLY A 36 6.08 -8.36 1.95
N HIS A 37 5.40 -9.08 2.85
CA HIS A 37 4.13 -9.73 2.57
C HIS A 37 3.11 -9.42 3.67
N MET A 38 1.82 -9.45 3.31
CA MET A 38 0.75 -9.32 4.28
C MET A 38 0.60 -10.63 5.06
N ALA A 39 0.52 -10.51 6.39
CA ALA A 39 0.19 -11.61 7.29
C ALA A 39 -1.19 -11.39 7.91
N THR A 40 -2.00 -12.44 8.00
CA THR A 40 -3.29 -12.42 8.71
C THR A 40 -3.26 -13.21 10.02
N SER A 41 -2.14 -13.86 10.34
CA SER A 41 -1.91 -14.55 11.61
C SER A 41 -0.45 -14.36 12.09
N PRO A 42 -0.17 -14.56 13.39
CA PRO A 42 1.19 -14.52 13.93
C PRO A 42 2.13 -15.53 13.27
N GLU A 43 1.65 -16.74 12.96
CA GLU A 43 2.43 -17.80 12.33
C GLU A 43 2.85 -17.40 10.92
N GLN A 44 1.93 -16.82 10.14
CA GLN A 44 2.26 -16.28 8.82
C GLN A 44 3.28 -15.13 8.92
N ALA A 45 3.15 -14.25 9.90
CA ALA A 45 4.11 -13.17 10.10
C ALA A 45 5.53 -13.70 10.40
N PHE A 46 5.61 -14.75 11.22
CA PHE A 46 6.86 -15.44 11.52
C PHE A 46 7.47 -16.10 10.29
N ASP A 47 6.68 -16.86 9.52
CA ASP A 47 7.15 -17.51 8.30
C ASP A 47 7.60 -16.51 7.24
N ILE A 48 6.88 -15.40 7.09
CA ILE A 48 7.28 -14.30 6.19
C ILE A 48 8.61 -13.72 6.64
N ALA A 49 8.76 -13.36 7.93
CA ALA A 49 9.98 -12.77 8.45
C ALA A 49 11.20 -13.70 8.27
N LYS A 50 11.02 -15.01 8.46
CA LYS A 50 12.08 -16.02 8.30
C LYS A 50 12.57 -16.15 6.86
N ASN A 51 11.72 -15.86 5.87
CA ASN A 51 12.05 -15.98 4.45
C ASN A 51 12.54 -14.66 3.82
N LEU A 52 12.60 -13.56 4.56
CA LEU A 52 13.15 -12.30 4.06
C LEU A 52 14.67 -12.43 3.83
N PRO A 53 15.22 -11.75 2.82
CA PRO A 53 16.66 -11.82 2.51
C PRO A 53 17.53 -11.01 3.49
N THR A 54 16.93 -10.39 4.51
CA THR A 54 17.60 -9.53 5.49
C THR A 54 17.40 -10.07 6.90
N PRO A 55 18.41 -9.94 7.79
CA PRO A 55 18.26 -10.34 9.20
C PRO A 55 17.31 -9.42 9.98
N ASP A 56 17.14 -8.17 9.52
CA ASP A 56 16.23 -7.20 10.12
C ASP A 56 14.89 -7.18 9.40
N CYS A 57 13.80 -7.08 10.16
CA CYS A 57 12.45 -6.94 9.64
C CYS A 57 11.63 -5.93 10.46
N VAL A 58 10.58 -5.38 9.84
CA VAL A 58 9.64 -4.46 10.50
C VAL A 58 8.23 -4.98 10.33
N VAL A 59 7.56 -5.25 11.45
CA VAL A 59 6.13 -5.58 11.46
C VAL A 59 5.33 -4.29 11.49
N LYS A 60 4.46 -4.09 10.49
CA LYS A 60 3.63 -2.88 10.37
C LYS A 60 2.14 -3.23 10.35
N ALA A 61 1.39 -2.61 11.26
CA ALA A 61 -0.07 -2.65 11.21
C ALA A 61 -0.58 -2.09 9.87
N GLN A 62 -1.48 -2.83 9.22
CA GLN A 62 -2.13 -2.41 7.99
C GLN A 62 -3.41 -1.62 8.32
N VAL A 63 -3.29 -0.30 8.37
CA VAL A 63 -4.40 0.64 8.63
C VAL A 63 -4.33 1.82 7.66
N LEU A 64 -5.47 2.47 7.38
CA LEU A 64 -5.55 3.66 6.54
C LEU A 64 -5.28 4.94 7.35
N ALA A 65 -4.24 4.91 8.18
CA ALA A 65 -3.84 6.00 9.07
C ALA A 65 -2.32 6.05 9.22
N GLY A 66 -1.79 7.27 9.39
CA GLY A 66 -0.39 7.50 9.76
C GLY A 66 -0.12 7.27 11.25
N GLY A 67 1.13 7.49 11.70
CA GLY A 67 1.47 7.49 13.13
C GLY A 67 1.60 6.11 13.78
N ARG A 68 1.69 5.04 12.99
CA ARG A 68 1.70 3.64 13.45
C ARG A 68 2.85 3.23 14.40
N GLY A 69 3.92 4.02 14.45
CA GLY A 69 5.09 3.75 15.29
C GLY A 69 5.43 4.89 16.24
N LYS A 70 4.49 5.81 16.46
CA LYS A 70 4.59 6.80 17.53
C LYS A 70 4.22 6.18 18.87
#